data_AF-A0ABD6DYV2-F1
#
_entry.id   AF-A0ABD6DYV2-F1
#
_cell.length_a   1.000
_cell.length_b   1.000
_cell.length_c   1.000
_cell.angle_alpha   90.00
_cell.angle_beta   90.00
_cell.angle_gamma   90.00
#
_symmetry.space_group_name_H-M   'P 1'
#
loop_
_entity.id
_entity.type
_entity.pdbx_description
1 polymer ?
#
loop_
_entity_poly.entity_id
_entity_poly.type
_entity_poly.pdbx_seq_one_letter_code
_entity_poly.pdbx_strand_id
1 'polypeptide(L)'
;MTLIGRVDIWDAWRRLQGLSPVHRRELKILFVLTPLMLVSGAGVFLMLAEAWNERPLGLSFHIFYGAAHVLGIDPHDLFIFGSFLFIGLFVLISLDEYKQTNGVLLLGVTAIGAALLLQRGVFVEYVNWTQSPAVMVGGFLSGIGIGGLKRDSNGIYHDLTRSRPNASVREFDRAMPRVFYLVGIIAGVGLFERVFQYDSPIVYLGDRVVLQPFQFLSIELGETLPFVLATGVFLGTIYRFRSNLYDKEIIVLGATGSGKSSLMAGLDYSIEGYMSGGRRAAKPSEPLRKLSSRLGDGGLNAFPSTPKNQALPLEFSYKHGVLFPRKVTIRTLDYAGDHLQGLSPHESPGEVATDDIEEVFDIARYLLDNATPEGAEDAGSEWYDVDWFGDRDHIGTDPYSMEAFETPVGEARMGKAEIVEELVKDMVWHADSIGMLYPLEDYAFMTFERGTNPPYIEPDYDEERVEPFTRPRDVGAYQDTYHRIDNGEQYLDTDIFYIATFADLAVKDYDYFSDGASRGFGHLDRWDLFASHIKAEFLNAGDDRFGDSELTTDSYDLVPVYYPIENTSPIGSDEELEIDLNTADSRLPLHGSQELLDRMGE
;
A
#
# COMPACT_ATOMS: atom_id res chain seq x y z
N MET A 1 30.02 -38.66 -4.58
CA MET A 1 29.98 -38.29 -6.02
C MET A 1 29.01 -39.25 -6.69
N THR A 2 27.86 -38.90 -7.24
CA THR A 2 27.30 -37.63 -7.74
C THR A 2 25.81 -37.95 -7.95
N LEU A 3 24.91 -37.20 -7.31
CA LEU A 3 23.47 -37.16 -7.64
C LEU A 3 22.91 -35.83 -7.09
N ILE A 4 23.41 -34.73 -7.66
CA ILE A 4 22.70 -33.45 -7.60
C ILE A 4 22.06 -33.34 -8.98
N GLY A 5 20.75 -33.60 -9.03
CA GLY A 5 19.97 -33.41 -10.25
C GLY A 5 20.13 -31.97 -10.72
N ARG A 6 20.45 -31.79 -12.00
CA ARG A 6 20.32 -30.51 -12.69
C ARG A 6 18.85 -30.10 -12.56
N VAL A 7 18.56 -29.20 -11.62
CA VAL A 7 17.33 -28.43 -11.66
C VAL A 7 17.48 -27.53 -12.88
N ASP A 8 16.75 -27.85 -13.94
CA ASP A 8 16.75 -27.04 -15.14
C ASP A 8 16.04 -25.72 -14.79
N ILE A 9 16.84 -24.66 -14.64
CA ILE A 9 16.38 -23.32 -14.25
C ILE A 9 15.27 -22.85 -15.21
N TRP A 10 15.27 -23.34 -16.45
CA TRP A 10 14.25 -23.06 -17.46
C TRP A 10 12.89 -23.73 -17.19
N ASP A 11 12.87 -24.95 -16.66
CA ASP A 11 11.63 -25.63 -16.29
C ASP A 11 11.04 -25.07 -14.99
N ALA A 12 11.89 -24.67 -14.05
CA ALA A 12 11.45 -23.89 -12.89
C ALA A 12 10.85 -22.55 -13.37
N TRP A 13 11.50 -21.86 -14.31
CA TRP A 13 11.02 -20.58 -14.84
C TRP A 13 9.69 -20.68 -15.62
N ARG A 14 9.45 -21.74 -16.40
CA ARG A 14 8.14 -21.97 -17.03
C ARG A 14 7.02 -22.29 -16.03
N ARG A 15 7.33 -23.04 -14.97
CA ARG A 15 6.36 -23.29 -13.88
C ARG A 15 6.02 -22.01 -13.12
N LEU A 16 6.96 -21.07 -13.01
CA LEU A 16 6.71 -19.73 -12.46
C LEU A 16 5.75 -18.91 -13.33
N GLN A 17 5.70 -19.13 -14.65
CA GLN A 17 4.73 -18.47 -15.54
C GLN A 17 3.30 -18.99 -15.38
N GLY A 18 3.05 -20.11 -14.69
CA GLY A 18 1.70 -20.59 -14.39
C GLY A 18 1.16 -20.11 -13.04
N LEU A 19 1.97 -19.41 -12.23
CA LEU A 19 1.58 -18.94 -10.91
C LEU A 19 0.94 -17.56 -10.98
N SER A 20 0.04 -17.27 -10.04
CA SER A 20 -0.56 -15.94 -9.93
C SER A 20 0.53 -14.86 -9.80
N PRO A 21 0.31 -13.65 -10.33
CA PRO A 21 1.31 -12.57 -10.31
C PRO A 21 1.89 -12.28 -8.92
N VAL A 22 1.07 -12.42 -7.87
CA VAL A 22 1.46 -12.38 -6.45
C VAL A 22 2.62 -13.34 -6.13
N HIS A 23 2.46 -14.62 -6.49
CA HIS A 23 3.48 -15.63 -6.25
C HIS A 23 4.75 -15.35 -7.07
N ARG A 24 4.63 -14.81 -8.29
CA ARG A 24 5.81 -14.46 -9.11
C ARG A 24 6.64 -13.35 -8.46
N ARG A 25 5.99 -12.31 -7.90
CA ARG A 25 6.67 -11.23 -7.16
C ARG A 25 7.38 -11.78 -5.93
N GLU A 26 6.69 -12.58 -5.12
CA GLU A 26 7.29 -13.17 -3.92
C GLU A 26 8.48 -14.08 -4.24
N LEU A 27 8.38 -14.86 -5.33
CA LEU A 27 9.47 -15.73 -5.77
C LEU A 27 10.65 -14.93 -6.31
N LYS A 28 10.43 -13.79 -6.99
CA LYS A 28 11.53 -12.87 -7.35
C LYS A 28 12.22 -12.33 -6.09
N ILE A 29 11.47 -11.88 -5.09
CA ILE A 29 12.05 -11.38 -3.83
C ILE A 29 12.83 -12.50 -3.12
N LEU A 30 12.25 -13.70 -3.03
CA LEU A 30 12.88 -14.85 -2.38
C LEU A 30 14.14 -15.33 -3.11
N PHE A 31 14.11 -15.48 -4.43
CA PHE A 31 15.23 -16.06 -5.19
C PHE A 31 16.29 -15.05 -5.61
N VAL A 32 15.98 -13.75 -5.65
CA VAL A 32 16.94 -12.72 -6.07
C VAL A 32 17.41 -11.89 -4.87
N LEU A 33 16.48 -11.27 -4.13
CA LEU A 33 16.85 -10.33 -3.07
C LEU A 33 17.44 -11.05 -1.85
N THR A 34 16.95 -12.24 -1.50
CA THR A 34 17.48 -12.98 -0.34
C THR A 34 18.96 -13.38 -0.52
N PRO A 35 19.39 -14.06 -1.61
CA PRO A 35 20.80 -14.36 -1.79
C PRO A 35 21.66 -13.11 -1.92
N LEU A 36 21.15 -12.08 -2.61
CA LEU A 36 21.84 -10.79 -2.76
C LEU A 36 22.11 -10.15 -1.40
N MET A 37 21.12 -10.13 -0.51
CA MET A 37 21.23 -9.63 0.85
C MET A 37 22.22 -10.44 1.69
N LEU A 38 22.17 -11.76 1.61
CA LEU A 38 23.07 -12.64 2.37
C LEU A 38 24.53 -12.46 1.95
N VAL A 39 24.81 -12.45 0.64
CA VAL A 39 26.17 -12.31 0.11
C VAL A 39 26.72 -10.92 0.35
N SER A 40 25.94 -9.87 0.07
CA SER A 40 26.36 -8.48 0.30
C SER A 40 26.55 -8.19 1.79
N GLY A 41 25.65 -8.67 2.65
CA GLY A 41 25.78 -8.56 4.10
C GLY A 41 27.02 -9.27 4.63
N ALA A 42 27.31 -10.49 4.16
CA ALA A 42 28.56 -11.19 4.50
C ALA A 42 29.80 -10.38 4.10
N GLY A 43 29.78 -9.75 2.92
CA GLY A 43 30.84 -8.83 2.47
C GLY A 43 31.04 -7.64 3.41
N VAL A 44 29.95 -7.02 3.89
CA VAL A 44 30.01 -5.93 4.89
C VAL A 44 30.61 -6.41 6.21
N PHE A 45 30.24 -7.60 6.70
CA PHE A 45 30.83 -8.15 7.93
C PHE A 45 32.32 -8.48 7.78
N LEU A 46 32.75 -8.98 6.62
CA LEU A 46 34.17 -9.20 6.33
C LEU A 46 34.96 -7.89 6.31
N MET A 47 34.40 -6.87 5.65
CA MET A 47 34.98 -5.52 5.66
C MET A 47 35.13 -4.99 7.08
N LEU A 48 34.08 -5.12 7.91
CA LEU A 48 34.14 -4.69 9.31
C LEU A 48 35.19 -5.46 10.11
N ALA A 49 35.32 -6.78 9.89
CA ALA A 49 36.37 -7.56 10.53
C ALA A 49 37.77 -7.09 10.14
N GLU A 50 37.99 -6.81 8.86
CA GLU A 50 39.29 -6.35 8.35
C GLU A 50 39.62 -4.96 8.87
N ALA A 51 38.67 -4.02 8.79
CA ALA A 51 38.82 -2.67 9.34
C ALA A 51 39.18 -2.67 10.84
N TRP A 52 38.65 -3.63 11.61
CA TRP A 52 38.89 -3.70 13.05
C TRP A 52 40.15 -4.47 13.46
N ASN A 53 40.68 -5.34 12.59
CA ASN A 53 41.83 -6.19 12.90
C ASN A 53 43.13 -5.77 12.21
N GLU A 54 43.04 -5.09 11.08
CA GLU A 54 44.23 -4.64 10.36
C GLU A 54 44.96 -3.55 11.15
N ARG A 55 46.30 -3.61 11.12
CA ARG A 55 47.15 -2.62 11.76
C ARG A 55 47.72 -1.69 10.70
N PRO A 56 47.79 -0.37 10.95
CA PRO A 56 47.41 0.35 12.18
C PRO A 56 45.89 0.35 12.43
N LEU A 57 45.50 0.35 13.71
CA LEU A 57 44.08 0.35 14.11
C LEU A 57 43.40 1.67 13.73
N GLY A 58 42.15 1.57 13.28
CA GLY A 58 41.35 2.71 12.86
C GLY A 58 40.91 3.65 13.99
N LEU A 59 40.40 4.82 13.61
CA LEU A 59 39.82 5.81 14.51
C LEU A 59 38.63 5.25 15.29
N SER A 60 37.81 4.40 14.67
CA SER A 60 36.61 3.79 15.27
C SER A 60 36.98 2.95 16.48
N PHE A 61 38.04 2.12 16.38
CA PHE A 61 38.58 1.36 17.49
C PHE A 61 39.00 2.28 18.64
N HIS A 62 39.77 3.33 18.33
CA HIS A 62 40.31 4.22 19.36
C HIS A 62 39.24 5.08 20.02
N ILE A 63 38.24 5.55 19.28
CA ILE A 63 37.08 6.26 19.83
C ILE A 63 36.28 5.31 20.73
N PHE A 64 36.01 4.09 20.27
CA PHE A 64 35.21 3.11 21.02
C PHE A 64 35.86 2.78 22.37
N TYR A 65 37.12 2.33 22.35
CA TYR A 65 37.84 1.96 23.58
C TYR A 65 38.21 3.19 24.42
N GLY A 66 38.53 4.31 23.79
CA GLY A 66 38.81 5.56 24.49
C GLY A 66 37.58 6.11 25.22
N ALA A 67 36.42 6.09 24.59
CA ALA A 67 35.15 6.50 25.20
C ALA A 67 34.75 5.56 26.34
N ALA A 68 34.88 4.24 26.14
CA ALA A 68 34.62 3.26 27.19
C ALA A 68 35.51 3.52 28.43
N HIS A 69 36.81 3.73 28.21
CA HIS A 69 37.75 4.08 29.28
C HIS A 69 37.39 5.39 30.01
N VAL A 70 37.06 6.46 29.26
CA VAL A 70 36.68 7.76 29.83
C VAL A 70 35.38 7.69 30.64
N LEU A 71 34.41 6.89 30.18
CA LEU A 71 33.14 6.68 30.87
C LEU A 71 33.23 5.66 32.03
N GLY A 72 34.37 5.00 32.19
CA GLY A 72 34.55 3.92 33.18
C GLY A 72 33.70 2.68 32.89
N ILE A 73 33.37 2.45 31.61
CA ILE A 73 32.59 1.30 31.15
C ILE A 73 33.57 0.25 30.62
N ASP A 74 33.35 -1.02 30.96
CA ASP A 74 34.12 -2.12 30.38
C ASP A 74 33.84 -2.18 28.86
N PRO A 75 34.86 -2.10 27.99
CA PRO A 75 34.67 -2.20 26.54
C PRO A 75 33.95 -3.50 26.11
N HIS A 76 34.11 -4.60 26.85
CA HIS A 76 33.38 -5.83 26.61
C HIS A 76 31.86 -5.63 26.78
N ASP A 77 31.44 -4.91 27.82
CA ASP A 77 30.03 -4.59 28.08
C ASP A 77 29.44 -3.76 26.96
N LEU A 78 30.20 -2.78 26.43
CA LEU A 78 29.73 -1.92 25.34
C LEU A 78 29.51 -2.73 24.04
N PHE A 79 30.41 -3.66 23.72
CA PHE A 79 30.26 -4.57 22.56
C PHE A 79 29.05 -5.49 22.72
N ILE A 80 28.91 -6.10 23.91
CA ILE A 80 27.78 -6.99 24.23
C ILE A 80 26.46 -6.22 24.12
N PHE A 81 26.40 -5.02 24.71
CA PHE A 81 25.22 -4.16 24.66
C PHE A 81 24.83 -3.83 23.21
N GLY A 82 25.78 -3.35 22.40
CA GLY A 82 25.52 -2.98 21.01
C GLY A 82 25.06 -4.17 20.16
N SER A 83 25.68 -5.33 20.33
CA SER A 83 25.31 -6.56 19.61
C SER A 83 23.87 -6.99 19.93
N PHE A 84 23.51 -7.00 21.21
CA PHE A 84 22.17 -7.37 21.64
C PHE A 84 21.13 -6.30 21.34
N LEU A 85 21.51 -5.03 21.25
CA LEU A 85 20.64 -3.96 20.75
C LEU A 85 20.19 -4.22 19.31
N PHE A 86 21.10 -4.62 18.41
CA PHE A 86 20.73 -5.00 17.04
C PHE A 86 19.82 -6.24 17.01
N ILE A 87 20.13 -7.26 17.82
CA ILE A 87 19.28 -8.45 17.92
C ILE A 87 17.87 -8.06 18.38
N GLY A 88 17.75 -7.18 19.39
CA GLY A 88 16.46 -6.67 19.86
C GLY A 88 15.67 -5.95 18.77
N LEU A 89 16.32 -5.10 17.97
CA LEU A 89 15.71 -4.43 16.82
C LEU A 89 15.23 -5.42 15.75
N PHE A 90 16.06 -6.42 15.40
CA PHE A 90 15.69 -7.41 14.38
C PHE A 90 14.58 -8.35 14.85
N VAL A 91 14.56 -8.70 16.14
CA VAL A 91 13.45 -9.43 16.75
C VAL A 91 12.18 -8.59 16.69
N LEU A 92 12.23 -7.30 17.01
CA LEU A 92 11.07 -6.42 16.88
C LEU A 92 10.53 -6.37 15.44
N ILE A 93 11.39 -6.24 14.44
CA ILE A 93 10.99 -6.30 13.02
C ILE A 93 10.43 -7.68 12.65
N SER A 94 10.96 -8.76 13.24
CA SER A 94 10.45 -10.11 13.03
C SER A 94 9.05 -10.34 13.61
N LEU A 95 8.62 -9.48 14.55
CA LEU A 95 7.27 -9.49 15.13
C LEU A 95 6.27 -8.61 14.36
N ASP A 96 6.75 -7.80 13.42
CA ASP A 96 5.91 -7.02 12.51
C ASP A 96 5.27 -7.94 11.46
N GLU A 97 3.94 -7.91 11.30
CA GLU A 97 3.26 -8.88 10.43
C GLU A 97 3.49 -8.64 8.92
N TYR A 98 4.01 -7.48 8.53
CA TYR A 98 4.40 -7.16 7.15
C TYR A 98 5.90 -7.35 6.91
N LYS A 99 6.71 -7.08 7.94
CA LYS A 99 8.18 -7.07 7.83
C LYS A 99 8.84 -8.31 8.43
N GLN A 100 8.06 -9.29 8.90
CA GLN A 100 8.53 -10.52 9.56
C GLN A 100 9.67 -11.19 8.78
N THR A 101 9.48 -11.42 7.49
CA THR A 101 10.47 -12.11 6.65
C THR A 101 11.78 -11.35 6.57
N ASN A 102 11.76 -10.00 6.52
CA ASN A 102 13.01 -9.23 6.52
C ASN A 102 13.70 -9.25 7.87
N GLY A 103 12.93 -9.24 8.97
CA GLY A 103 13.49 -9.41 10.31
C GLY A 103 14.24 -10.73 10.42
N VAL A 104 13.64 -11.82 9.93
CA VAL A 104 14.28 -13.15 9.88
C VAL A 104 15.50 -13.15 8.97
N LEU A 105 15.44 -12.51 7.81
CA LEU A 105 16.58 -12.39 6.89
C LEU A 105 17.73 -11.59 7.53
N LEU A 106 17.45 -10.47 8.19
CA LEU A 106 18.44 -9.67 8.93
C LEU A 106 19.08 -10.47 10.06
N LEU A 107 18.31 -11.28 10.78
CA LEU A 107 18.84 -12.22 11.77
C LEU A 107 19.75 -13.28 11.11
N GLY A 108 19.36 -13.80 9.96
CA GLY A 108 20.17 -14.73 9.16
C GLY A 108 21.51 -14.11 8.72
N VAL A 109 21.48 -12.90 8.16
CA VAL A 109 22.67 -12.13 7.80
C VAL A 109 23.55 -11.90 9.04
N THR A 110 22.95 -11.54 10.17
CA THR A 110 23.67 -11.30 11.43
C THR A 110 24.31 -12.58 11.97
N ALA A 111 23.65 -13.73 11.86
CA ALA A 111 24.22 -15.02 12.26
C ALA A 111 25.43 -15.41 11.39
N ILE A 112 25.33 -15.22 10.07
CA ILE A 112 26.46 -15.42 9.14
C ILE A 112 27.59 -14.45 9.48
N GLY A 113 27.27 -13.17 9.66
CA GLY A 113 28.21 -12.13 10.05
C GLY A 113 28.93 -12.45 11.35
N ALA A 114 28.19 -12.86 12.39
CA ALA A 114 28.75 -13.28 13.67
C ALA A 114 29.71 -14.46 13.52
N ALA A 115 29.38 -15.47 12.69
CA ALA A 115 30.27 -16.58 12.41
C ALA A 115 31.57 -16.11 11.71
N LEU A 116 31.48 -15.15 10.78
CA LEU A 116 32.63 -14.57 10.11
C LEU A 116 33.50 -13.73 11.07
N LEU A 117 32.88 -12.92 11.93
CA LEU A 117 33.58 -12.15 12.98
C LEU A 117 34.29 -13.07 13.99
N LEU A 118 33.65 -14.19 14.36
CA LEU A 118 34.28 -15.24 15.17
C LEU A 118 35.47 -15.87 14.47
N GLN A 119 35.32 -16.24 13.19
CA GLN A 119 36.39 -16.85 12.40
C GLN A 119 37.59 -15.91 12.24
N ARG A 120 37.35 -14.60 12.11
CA ARG A 120 38.38 -13.56 12.02
C ARG A 120 38.93 -13.12 13.38
N GLY A 121 38.49 -13.72 14.48
CA GLY A 121 39.03 -13.45 15.82
C GLY A 121 38.47 -12.21 16.53
N VAL A 122 37.65 -11.38 15.86
CA VAL A 122 37.10 -10.13 16.45
C VAL A 122 36.33 -10.43 17.74
N PHE A 123 35.43 -11.41 17.70
CA PHE A 123 34.59 -11.77 18.86
C PHE A 123 35.32 -12.58 19.94
N VAL A 124 36.52 -13.09 19.66
CA VAL A 124 37.31 -13.88 20.63
C VAL A 124 38.36 -13.01 21.30
N GLU A 125 38.97 -12.09 20.55
CA GLU A 125 40.04 -11.22 21.06
C GLU A 125 39.49 -10.03 21.85
N TYR A 126 38.31 -9.51 21.46
CA TYR A 126 37.78 -8.26 22.01
C TYR A 126 36.55 -8.39 22.91
N VAL A 127 35.93 -9.57 23.01
CA VAL A 127 34.65 -9.73 23.73
C VAL A 127 34.63 -10.97 24.62
N ASN A 128 34.35 -10.77 25.91
CA ASN A 128 34.05 -11.87 26.83
C ASN A 128 32.54 -12.02 27.04
N TRP A 129 31.89 -12.82 26.20
CA TRP A 129 30.43 -12.96 26.13
C TRP A 129 29.74 -13.45 27.41
N THR A 130 30.46 -14.07 28.33
CA THR A 130 29.88 -14.62 29.58
C THR A 130 29.98 -13.67 30.76
N GLN A 131 30.71 -12.56 30.61
CA GLN A 131 31.03 -11.65 31.72
C GLN A 131 29.79 -10.91 32.25
N SER A 132 28.86 -10.52 31.37
CA SER A 132 27.78 -9.59 31.73
C SER A 132 26.42 -9.96 31.12
N PRO A 133 25.74 -11.01 31.63
CA PRO A 133 24.40 -11.38 31.17
C PRO A 133 23.36 -10.26 31.31
N ALA A 134 23.48 -9.44 32.37
CA ALA A 134 22.60 -8.30 32.58
C ALA A 134 22.72 -7.25 31.46
N VAL A 135 23.93 -7.06 30.92
CA VAL A 135 24.19 -6.13 29.81
C VAL A 135 23.63 -6.67 28.50
N MET A 136 23.69 -7.99 28.28
CA MET A 136 23.02 -8.63 27.13
C MET A 136 21.52 -8.35 27.15
N VAL A 137 20.87 -8.59 28.30
CA VAL A 137 19.43 -8.33 28.48
C VAL A 137 19.12 -6.84 28.32
N GLY A 138 19.94 -5.96 28.90
CA GLY A 138 19.80 -4.51 28.78
C GLY A 138 19.90 -4.03 27.32
N GLY A 139 20.87 -4.54 26.55
CA GLY A 139 21.03 -4.26 25.13
C GLY A 139 19.80 -4.72 24.34
N PHE A 140 19.37 -5.96 24.54
CA PHE A 140 18.20 -6.53 23.87
C PHE A 140 16.91 -5.72 24.12
N LEU A 141 16.62 -5.42 25.39
CA LEU A 141 15.45 -4.62 25.76
C LEU A 141 15.55 -3.19 25.24
N SER A 142 16.75 -2.60 25.21
CA SER A 142 16.98 -1.28 24.62
C SER A 142 16.73 -1.29 23.12
N GLY A 143 17.12 -2.36 22.41
CA GLY A 143 16.82 -2.54 20.99
C GLY A 143 15.31 -2.58 20.72
N ILE A 144 14.56 -3.37 21.49
CA ILE A 144 13.09 -3.41 21.43
C ILE A 144 12.51 -2.03 21.72
N GLY A 145 12.92 -1.42 22.83
CA GLY A 145 12.42 -0.11 23.26
C GLY A 145 12.67 0.96 22.21
N ILE A 146 13.92 1.16 21.81
CA ILE A 146 14.30 2.15 20.80
C ILE A 146 13.60 1.87 19.48
N GLY A 147 13.44 0.60 19.09
CA GLY A 147 12.78 0.22 17.84
C GLY A 147 11.32 0.64 17.75
N GLY A 148 10.56 0.54 18.85
CA GLY A 148 9.12 0.84 18.87
C GLY A 148 8.75 2.23 19.39
N LEU A 149 9.72 3.09 19.73
CA LEU A 149 9.43 4.46 20.15
C LEU A 149 8.85 5.29 18.99
N LYS A 150 7.76 6.00 19.24
CA LYS A 150 7.19 7.03 18.36
C LYS A 150 7.00 8.34 19.13
N ARG A 151 7.00 9.43 18.38
CA ARG A 151 6.70 10.78 18.88
C ARG A 151 5.54 11.31 18.05
N ASP A 152 4.53 11.80 18.74
CA ASP A 152 3.36 12.50 18.19
C ASP A 152 3.18 13.82 18.96
N SER A 153 2.26 14.66 18.50
CA SER A 153 1.74 15.87 19.15
C SER A 153 1.50 15.69 20.66
N ASN A 154 1.03 14.51 21.07
CA ASN A 154 0.73 14.14 22.45
C ASN A 154 1.91 13.54 23.25
N GLY A 155 3.13 13.55 22.71
CA GLY A 155 4.35 13.12 23.40
C GLY A 155 5.02 11.85 22.83
N ILE A 156 5.87 11.22 23.64
CA ILE A 156 6.62 10.01 23.27
C ILE A 156 5.88 8.78 23.80
N TYR A 157 5.60 7.81 22.93
CA TYR A 157 4.97 6.54 23.30
C TYR A 157 5.64 5.38 22.58
N HIS A 158 5.24 4.16 22.94
CA HIS A 158 5.76 2.93 22.34
C HIS A 158 4.64 2.15 21.65
N ASP A 159 4.89 1.63 20.45
CA ASP A 159 3.88 0.90 19.66
C ASP A 159 3.30 -0.33 20.40
N LEU A 160 4.10 -0.97 21.26
CA LEU A 160 3.62 -2.09 22.11
C LEU A 160 2.63 -1.68 23.21
N THR A 161 2.67 -0.44 23.70
CA THR A 161 1.88 -0.01 24.87
C THR A 161 0.66 0.80 24.49
N ARG A 162 0.70 1.47 23.35
CA ARG A 162 -0.43 2.20 22.78
C ARG A 162 -0.88 1.49 21.52
N SER A 163 -1.70 0.44 21.68
CA SER A 163 -2.43 -0.13 20.55
C SER A 163 -3.20 1.03 19.90
N ARG A 164 -2.94 1.33 18.63
CA ARG A 164 -3.85 2.20 17.86
C ARG A 164 -5.24 1.58 18.06
N PRO A 165 -6.27 2.35 18.46
CA PRO A 165 -7.63 1.83 18.60
C PRO A 165 -8.11 1.08 17.34
N ASN A 166 -7.48 1.37 16.20
CA ASN A 166 -7.84 0.91 14.87
C ASN A 166 -6.84 -0.07 14.22
N ALA A 167 -5.75 -0.48 14.90
CA ALA A 167 -4.82 -1.47 14.33
C ALA A 167 -5.19 -2.89 14.77
N SER A 168 -5.65 -3.70 13.82
CA SER A 168 -5.88 -5.15 13.99
C SER A 168 -4.60 -5.98 13.84
N VAL A 169 -3.50 -5.34 13.41
CA VAL A 169 -2.21 -5.96 13.10
C VAL A 169 -1.07 -5.23 13.83
N ARG A 170 -0.01 -5.96 14.20
CA ARG A 170 1.20 -5.40 14.83
C ARG A 170 2.16 -4.85 13.78
N GLU A 171 2.40 -3.54 13.83
CA GLU A 171 3.29 -2.78 12.93
C GLU A 171 4.31 -1.96 13.73
N PHE A 172 5.57 -1.91 13.28
CA PHE A 172 6.66 -1.14 13.90
C PHE A 172 7.36 -0.23 12.86
N ASP A 173 6.67 0.82 12.43
CA ASP A 173 7.06 1.68 11.30
C ASP A 173 8.46 2.28 11.41
N ARG A 174 8.89 2.60 12.63
CA ARG A 174 10.19 3.25 12.88
C ARG A 174 11.35 2.27 13.04
N ALA A 175 11.11 0.97 13.21
CA ALA A 175 12.17 0.00 13.45
C ALA A 175 13.10 -0.17 12.23
N MET A 176 12.53 -0.33 11.03
CA MET A 176 13.31 -0.54 9.81
C MET A 176 14.14 0.69 9.39
N PRO A 177 13.62 1.93 9.41
CA PRO A 177 14.43 3.14 9.20
C PRO A 177 15.59 3.26 10.20
N ARG A 178 15.35 2.96 11.49
CA ARG A 178 16.40 2.98 12.52
C ARG A 178 17.52 1.99 12.22
N VAL A 179 17.16 0.76 11.82
CA VAL A 179 18.13 -0.24 11.37
C VAL A 179 18.92 0.27 10.17
N PHE A 180 18.25 0.81 9.16
CA PHE A 180 18.91 1.35 7.97
C PHE A 180 19.96 2.41 8.34
N TYR A 181 19.61 3.39 9.18
CA TYR A 181 20.57 4.43 9.58
C TYR A 181 21.71 3.88 10.44
N LEU A 182 21.42 3.01 11.41
CA LEU A 182 22.45 2.42 12.27
C LEU A 182 23.43 1.55 11.48
N VAL A 183 22.92 0.67 10.62
CA VAL A 183 23.73 -0.17 9.74
C VAL A 183 24.48 0.70 8.72
N GLY A 184 23.84 1.73 8.17
CA GLY A 184 24.48 2.68 7.26
C GLY A 184 25.66 3.42 7.89
N ILE A 185 25.53 3.86 9.14
CA ILE A 185 26.63 4.50 9.88
C ILE A 185 27.77 3.51 10.11
N ILE A 186 27.48 2.31 10.62
CA ILE A 186 28.52 1.30 10.90
C ILE A 186 29.24 0.87 9.62
N ALA A 187 28.47 0.56 8.57
CA ALA A 187 29.03 0.17 7.28
C ALA A 187 29.81 1.33 6.63
N GLY A 188 29.32 2.56 6.73
CA GLY A 188 30.01 3.75 6.24
C GLY A 188 31.34 4.01 6.96
N VAL A 189 31.36 3.88 8.29
CA VAL A 189 32.59 4.00 9.09
C VAL A 189 33.57 2.88 8.72
N GLY A 190 33.12 1.62 8.68
CA GLY A 190 33.98 0.49 8.30
C GLY A 190 34.53 0.62 6.88
N LEU A 191 33.73 1.10 5.94
CA LEU A 191 34.16 1.34 4.57
C LEU A 191 35.18 2.47 4.51
N PHE A 192 34.96 3.56 5.25
CA PHE A 192 35.93 4.65 5.35
C PHE A 192 37.27 4.13 5.89
N GLU A 193 37.26 3.34 6.97
CA GLU A 193 38.49 2.78 7.54
C GLU A 193 39.19 1.81 6.60
N ARG A 194 38.44 1.08 5.78
CA ARG A 194 39.02 0.16 4.82
C ARG A 194 39.61 0.86 3.59
N VAL A 195 38.99 1.96 3.15
CA VAL A 195 39.38 2.71 1.93
C VAL A 195 40.54 3.67 2.20
N PHE A 196 40.53 4.36 3.34
CA PHE A 196 41.51 5.39 3.68
C PHE A 196 42.52 4.86 4.68
N GLN A 197 43.80 4.89 4.30
CA GLN A 197 44.90 4.63 5.23
C GLN A 197 45.35 5.93 5.87
N TYR A 198 45.36 5.96 7.20
CA TYR A 198 45.75 7.13 7.98
C TYR A 198 46.24 6.74 9.37
N ASP A 199 47.00 7.63 9.99
CA ASP A 199 47.29 7.57 11.42
C ASP A 199 46.21 8.34 12.19
N SER A 200 45.52 7.63 13.10
CA SER A 200 44.43 8.21 13.88
C SER A 200 44.94 9.35 14.77
N PRO A 201 44.23 10.50 14.86
CA PRO A 201 44.58 11.58 15.78
C PRO A 201 44.31 11.22 17.24
N ILE A 202 43.53 10.17 17.48
CA ILE A 202 43.18 9.65 18.81
C ILE A 202 43.71 8.23 18.89
N VAL A 203 44.60 7.95 19.85
CA VAL A 203 45.18 6.63 20.06
C VAL A 203 44.92 6.17 21.48
N TYR A 204 44.25 5.03 21.61
CA TYR A 204 44.06 4.33 22.87
C TYR A 204 45.19 3.31 23.09
N LEU A 205 45.87 3.40 24.23
CA LEU A 205 47.03 2.55 24.58
C LEU A 205 46.73 1.52 25.68
N GLY A 206 45.45 1.27 25.99
CA GLY A 206 45.03 0.29 27.00
C GLY A 206 44.77 0.89 28.39
N ASP A 207 45.45 1.97 28.75
CA ASP A 207 45.30 2.66 30.04
C ASP A 207 45.11 4.17 29.92
N ARG A 208 45.28 4.73 28.71
CA ARG A 208 45.18 6.15 28.42
C ARG A 208 44.82 6.42 26.97
N VAL A 209 44.27 7.60 26.74
CA VAL A 209 44.01 8.16 25.41
C VAL A 209 45.07 9.24 25.13
N VAL A 210 45.75 9.13 24.00
CA VAL A 210 46.76 10.10 23.54
C VAL A 210 46.27 10.77 22.27
N LEU A 211 46.51 12.08 22.16
CA LEU A 211 46.25 12.84 20.95
C LEU A 211 47.55 12.99 20.14
N GLN A 212 47.44 12.75 18.84
CA GLN A 212 48.52 12.96 17.88
C GLN A 212 47.99 13.65 16.61
N PRO A 213 48.85 14.22 15.75
CA PRO A 213 48.42 14.78 14.49
C PRO A 213 47.79 13.70 13.59
N PHE A 214 46.68 14.02 12.92
CA PHE A 214 46.14 13.18 11.86
C PHE A 214 47.09 13.20 10.67
N GLN A 215 47.48 12.02 10.18
CA GLN A 215 48.32 11.88 8.99
C GLN A 215 47.64 10.97 7.99
N PHE A 216 47.21 11.54 6.86
CA PHE A 216 46.71 10.77 5.73
C PHE A 216 47.87 10.11 4.97
N LEU A 217 47.75 8.81 4.69
CA LEU A 217 48.81 8.02 4.05
C LEU A 217 48.45 7.73 2.59
N SER A 218 47.34 7.05 2.35
CA SER A 218 46.97 6.60 1.00
C SER A 218 45.48 6.24 0.87
N ILE A 219 45.02 6.02 -0.36
CA ILE A 219 43.71 5.41 -0.66
C ILE A 219 43.97 4.06 -1.34
N GLU A 220 43.41 2.99 -0.79
CA GLU A 220 43.43 1.67 -1.43
C GLU A 220 42.10 1.42 -2.12
N LEU A 221 42.02 1.57 -3.45
CA LEU A 221 40.78 1.34 -4.20
C LEU A 221 40.68 -0.09 -4.79
N GLY A 222 41.81 -0.74 -5.07
CA GLY A 222 41.83 -2.02 -5.77
C GLY A 222 41.19 -3.15 -4.96
N GLU A 223 41.63 -3.32 -3.72
CA GLU A 223 41.15 -4.38 -2.83
C GLU A 223 39.82 -4.04 -2.14
N THR A 224 39.41 -2.76 -2.17
CA THR A 224 38.23 -2.26 -1.46
C THR A 224 37.00 -2.15 -2.34
N LEU A 225 37.16 -2.16 -3.67
CA LEU A 225 36.05 -2.13 -4.62
C LEU A 225 34.97 -3.21 -4.33
N PRO A 226 35.31 -4.47 -4.01
CA PRO A 226 34.31 -5.47 -3.64
C PRO A 226 33.49 -5.07 -2.41
N PHE A 227 34.12 -4.42 -1.43
CA PHE A 227 33.44 -3.95 -0.21
C PHE A 227 32.57 -2.72 -0.46
N VAL A 228 32.99 -1.80 -1.33
CA VAL A 228 32.17 -0.68 -1.78
C VAL A 228 30.89 -1.22 -2.44
N LEU A 229 31.03 -2.15 -3.37
CA LEU A 229 29.90 -2.78 -4.06
C LEU A 229 29.00 -3.55 -3.10
N ALA A 230 29.59 -4.38 -2.21
CA ALA A 230 28.83 -5.12 -1.20
C ALA A 230 28.04 -4.17 -0.28
N THR A 231 28.67 -3.10 0.20
CA THR A 231 28.02 -2.11 1.06
C THR A 231 26.89 -1.39 0.33
N GLY A 232 27.13 -0.94 -0.90
CA GLY A 232 26.10 -0.27 -1.71
C GLY A 232 24.91 -1.18 -2.01
N VAL A 233 25.17 -2.43 -2.40
CA VAL A 233 24.12 -3.44 -2.65
C VAL A 233 23.36 -3.77 -1.37
N PHE A 234 24.05 -3.96 -0.24
CA PHE A 234 23.43 -4.29 1.03
C PHE A 234 22.53 -3.17 1.53
N LEU A 235 23.04 -1.93 1.58
CA LEU A 235 22.25 -0.77 1.97
C LEU A 235 21.11 -0.50 1.00
N GLY A 236 21.34 -0.64 -0.31
CA GLY A 236 20.27 -0.55 -1.32
C GLY A 236 19.17 -1.58 -1.14
N THR A 237 19.53 -2.81 -0.72
CA THR A 237 18.56 -3.88 -0.44
C THR A 237 17.75 -3.57 0.82
N ILE A 238 18.39 -3.11 1.90
CA ILE A 238 17.70 -2.68 3.14
C ILE A 238 16.80 -1.48 2.84
N TYR A 239 17.26 -0.52 2.04
CA TYR A 239 16.47 0.64 1.62
C TYR A 239 15.22 0.22 0.85
N ARG A 240 15.35 -0.70 -0.12
CA ARG A 240 14.22 -1.23 -0.88
C ARG A 240 13.20 -1.94 0.01
N PHE A 241 13.64 -2.68 1.03
CA PHE A 241 12.74 -3.20 2.04
C PHE A 241 12.04 -2.06 2.77
N ARG A 242 12.75 -1.02 3.23
CA ARG A 242 12.11 0.11 3.93
C ARG A 242 10.94 0.74 3.14
N SER A 243 11.10 1.03 1.85
CA SER A 243 10.21 1.97 1.13
C SER A 243 9.24 1.33 0.13
N ASN A 244 9.61 0.25 -0.58
CA ASN A 244 8.91 -0.12 -1.83
C ASN A 244 8.23 -1.51 -1.80
N LEU A 245 8.13 -2.15 -0.64
CA LEU A 245 7.63 -3.52 -0.56
C LEU A 245 6.39 -3.70 0.31
N TYR A 246 6.09 -2.76 1.20
CA TYR A 246 5.11 -3.00 2.26
C TYR A 246 3.82 -2.23 2.15
N ASP A 247 3.80 -1.05 1.56
CA ASP A 247 2.58 -0.27 1.41
C ASP A 247 2.27 -0.11 -0.08
N LYS A 248 0.99 -0.23 -0.43
CA LYS A 248 0.45 0.03 -1.77
C LYS A 248 -0.81 0.85 -1.60
N GLU A 249 -0.81 2.06 -2.14
CA GLU A 249 -1.94 2.97 -2.10
C GLU A 249 -2.71 2.91 -3.42
N ILE A 250 -4.00 2.58 -3.33
CA ILE A 250 -4.88 2.41 -4.49
C ILE A 250 -6.01 3.40 -4.38
N ILE A 251 -6.16 4.19 -5.44
CA ILE A 251 -7.28 5.11 -5.56
C ILE A 251 -8.34 4.53 -6.47
N VAL A 252 -9.59 4.58 -6.03
CA VAL A 252 -10.74 4.27 -6.88
C VAL A 252 -11.36 5.59 -7.35
N LEU A 253 -11.39 5.79 -8.67
CA LEU A 253 -11.98 6.94 -9.34
C LEU A 253 -13.24 6.54 -10.08
N GLY A 254 -14.26 7.37 -10.04
CA GLY A 254 -15.55 7.08 -10.64
C GLY A 254 -16.41 8.32 -10.77
N ALA A 255 -17.19 8.41 -11.85
CA ALA A 255 -18.15 9.49 -12.03
C ALA A 255 -19.20 9.52 -10.91
N THR A 256 -19.96 10.61 -10.82
CA THR A 256 -21.08 10.68 -9.87
C THR A 256 -22.04 9.52 -10.13
N GLY A 257 -22.35 8.73 -9.10
CA GLY A 257 -23.27 7.59 -9.24
C GLY A 257 -22.67 6.32 -9.84
N SER A 258 -21.38 6.25 -10.13
CA SER A 258 -20.74 5.05 -10.72
C SER A 258 -20.55 3.86 -9.75
N GLY A 259 -21.23 3.85 -8.60
CA GLY A 259 -21.11 2.79 -7.60
C GLY A 259 -19.87 2.85 -6.68
N LYS A 260 -19.20 3.99 -6.48
CA LYS A 260 -18.03 4.12 -5.58
C LYS A 260 -18.33 3.64 -4.15
N SER A 261 -19.38 4.19 -3.54
CA SER A 261 -19.79 3.86 -2.16
C SER A 261 -20.20 2.40 -2.01
N SER A 262 -20.96 1.86 -2.97
CA SER A 262 -21.41 0.46 -2.95
C SER A 262 -20.26 -0.51 -3.17
N LEU A 263 -19.32 -0.19 -4.07
CA LEU A 263 -18.10 -0.96 -4.28
C LEU A 263 -17.26 -1.04 -3.01
N MET A 264 -16.96 0.11 -2.38
CA MET A 264 -16.12 0.15 -1.17
C MET A 264 -16.74 -0.63 -0.02
N ALA A 265 -18.04 -0.46 0.21
CA ALA A 265 -18.75 -1.19 1.26
C ALA A 265 -18.77 -2.70 1.02
N GLY A 266 -18.96 -3.12 -0.24
CA GLY A 266 -18.92 -4.52 -0.64
C GLY A 266 -17.53 -5.13 -0.45
N LEU A 267 -16.47 -4.42 -0.85
CA LEU A 267 -15.10 -4.86 -0.63
C LEU A 267 -14.77 -4.99 0.87
N ASP A 268 -15.17 -4.01 1.70
CA ASP A 268 -14.97 -4.08 3.15
C ASP A 268 -15.76 -5.22 3.80
N TYR A 269 -16.96 -5.52 3.29
CA TYR A 269 -17.75 -6.65 3.77
C TYR A 269 -17.13 -7.99 3.34
N SER A 270 -16.65 -8.08 2.10
CA SER A 270 -16.03 -9.26 1.49
C SER A 270 -14.67 -9.63 2.08
N ILE A 271 -13.99 -8.70 2.74
CA ILE A 271 -12.61 -8.87 3.23
C ILE A 271 -12.46 -10.02 4.24
N GLU A 272 -13.50 -10.27 5.05
CA GLU A 272 -13.46 -11.27 6.11
C GLU A 272 -13.52 -12.69 5.53
N GLY A 273 -14.28 -12.89 4.45
CA GLY A 273 -14.37 -14.16 3.75
C GLY A 273 -13.22 -14.40 2.75
N TYR A 274 -12.63 -13.35 2.17
CA TYR A 274 -11.46 -13.45 1.29
C TYR A 274 -10.21 -13.97 2.03
N MET A 275 -10.04 -13.63 3.31
CA MET A 275 -8.85 -13.99 4.09
C MET A 275 -9.09 -15.22 4.95
N SER A 276 -8.54 -16.38 4.55
CA SER A 276 -8.45 -17.60 5.35
C SER A 276 -7.61 -17.38 6.64
N GLY A 277 -8.14 -16.64 7.62
CA GLY A 277 -7.41 -16.20 8.82
C GLY A 277 -7.74 -14.79 9.35
N GLY A 278 -8.65 -14.04 8.69
CA GLY A 278 -9.42 -12.95 9.30
C GLY A 278 -8.64 -11.87 10.06
N ARG A 279 -7.67 -11.19 9.42
CA ARG A 279 -7.10 -9.96 10.00
C ARG A 279 -7.02 -8.84 8.96
N ARG A 280 -7.98 -7.91 9.03
CA ARG A 280 -7.89 -6.58 8.36
C ARG A 280 -6.55 -5.93 8.74
N ALA A 281 -5.96 -5.12 7.87
CA ALA A 281 -4.72 -4.41 8.21
C ALA A 281 -5.00 -3.26 9.20
N ALA A 282 -6.06 -2.51 8.91
CA ALA A 282 -6.58 -1.44 9.74
C ALA A 282 -8.11 -1.50 9.75
N LYS A 283 -8.74 -0.86 10.74
CA LYS A 283 -10.18 -0.63 10.69
C LYS A 283 -10.52 0.29 9.52
N PRO A 284 -11.66 0.06 8.82
CA PRO A 284 -12.14 0.98 7.83
C PRO A 284 -12.39 2.36 8.45
N SER A 285 -12.33 3.39 7.62
CA SER A 285 -12.82 4.73 7.94
C SER A 285 -14.23 4.67 8.53
N GLU A 286 -14.56 5.58 9.46
CA GLU A 286 -15.88 5.61 10.09
C GLU A 286 -17.03 5.73 9.06
N PRO A 287 -16.91 6.55 8.00
CA PRO A 287 -17.87 6.56 6.90
C PRO A 287 -18.11 5.19 6.28
N LEU A 288 -17.03 4.50 5.89
CA LEU A 288 -17.12 3.19 5.28
C LEU A 288 -17.69 2.13 6.23
N ARG A 289 -17.34 2.19 7.53
CA ARG A 289 -17.84 1.25 8.54
C ARG A 289 -19.36 1.28 8.64
N LYS A 290 -19.98 2.47 8.60
CA LYS A 290 -21.45 2.57 8.65
C LYS A 290 -22.10 2.17 7.32
N LEU A 291 -21.45 2.45 6.18
CA LEU A 291 -21.94 1.97 4.88
C LEU A 291 -21.93 0.43 4.82
N SER A 292 -20.84 -0.20 5.27
CA SER A 292 -20.73 -1.65 5.33
C SER A 292 -21.74 -2.27 6.32
N SER A 293 -22.01 -1.62 7.46
CA SER A 293 -23.05 -2.12 8.38
C SER A 293 -24.45 -2.03 7.77
N ARG A 294 -24.78 -0.95 7.05
CA ARG A 294 -26.08 -0.80 6.38
C ARG A 294 -26.27 -1.82 5.25
N LEU A 295 -25.19 -2.16 4.54
CA LEU A 295 -25.23 -3.23 3.54
C LEU A 295 -25.65 -4.57 4.18
N GLY A 296 -25.16 -4.87 5.40
CA GLY A 296 -25.55 -6.06 6.16
C GLY A 296 -27.01 -6.07 6.65
N ASP A 297 -27.65 -4.90 6.71
CA ASP A 297 -29.05 -4.75 7.16
C ASP A 297 -30.08 -4.90 6.02
N GLY A 298 -29.64 -5.06 4.76
CA GLY A 298 -30.44 -5.75 3.73
C GLY A 298 -30.95 -4.98 2.49
N GLY A 299 -30.16 -4.13 1.81
CA GLY A 299 -30.54 -3.67 0.45
C GLY A 299 -29.59 -2.65 -0.21
N LEU A 300 -29.65 -2.49 -1.54
CA LEU A 300 -28.84 -1.50 -2.30
C LEU A 300 -29.24 -0.04 -2.00
N ASN A 301 -30.45 0.20 -1.50
CA ASN A 301 -30.91 1.51 -1.02
C ASN A 301 -30.15 2.00 0.23
N ALA A 302 -29.33 1.13 0.85
CA ALA A 302 -28.41 1.48 1.93
C ALA A 302 -27.34 2.52 1.54
N PHE A 303 -27.18 2.80 0.24
CA PHE A 303 -26.25 3.79 -0.31
C PHE A 303 -27.02 5.02 -0.78
N PRO A 304 -27.37 5.96 0.11
CA PRO A 304 -28.03 7.18 -0.33
C PRO A 304 -27.08 8.02 -1.19
N SER A 305 -27.57 9.04 -1.85
CA SER A 305 -26.71 9.84 -2.72
C SER A 305 -25.94 10.86 -1.93
N THR A 306 -24.63 10.92 -2.16
CA THR A 306 -23.77 11.90 -1.52
C THR A 306 -24.28 13.32 -1.81
N PRO A 307 -24.41 14.20 -0.81
CA PRO A 307 -24.85 15.58 -1.02
C PRO A 307 -23.79 16.39 -1.81
N LYS A 308 -24.23 17.31 -2.70
CA LYS A 308 -23.38 18.12 -3.61
C LYS A 308 -22.22 18.91 -2.96
N ASN A 309 -22.22 19.06 -1.63
CA ASN A 309 -21.20 19.82 -0.88
C ASN A 309 -20.44 18.95 0.14
N GLN A 310 -20.52 17.62 0.01
CA GLN A 310 -19.85 16.67 0.89
C GLN A 310 -18.89 15.80 0.10
N ALA A 311 -17.74 15.54 0.70
CA ALA A 311 -16.80 14.52 0.27
C ALA A 311 -16.67 13.52 1.42
N LEU A 312 -17.03 12.27 1.15
CA LEU A 312 -16.93 11.17 2.09
C LEU A 312 -15.60 10.46 1.84
N PRO A 313 -14.62 10.59 2.75
CA PRO A 313 -13.38 9.83 2.66
C PRO A 313 -13.67 8.37 3.03
N LEU A 314 -13.64 7.49 2.03
CA LEU A 314 -13.79 6.05 2.22
C LEU A 314 -12.42 5.39 2.10
N GLU A 315 -12.01 4.71 3.16
CA GLU A 315 -10.72 4.03 3.25
C GLU A 315 -10.85 2.72 4.01
N PHE A 316 -10.15 1.69 3.53
CA PHE A 316 -9.80 0.52 4.32
C PHE A 316 -8.46 -0.04 3.86
N SER A 317 -7.83 -0.84 4.71
CA SER A 317 -6.57 -1.52 4.38
C SER A 317 -6.67 -3.01 4.64
N TYR A 318 -6.04 -3.80 3.77
CA TYR A 318 -5.94 -5.25 3.90
C TYR A 318 -4.53 -5.74 3.64
N LYS A 319 -4.24 -6.94 4.13
CA LYS A 319 -2.96 -7.61 3.93
C LYS A 319 -3.07 -8.49 2.69
N HIS A 320 -2.12 -8.36 1.77
CA HIS A 320 -2.05 -9.13 0.55
C HIS A 320 -0.67 -9.75 0.36
N GLY A 321 -0.61 -11.03 0.01
CA GLY A 321 0.63 -11.84 -0.06
C GLY A 321 0.85 -12.73 1.17
N VAL A 322 1.76 -13.70 1.04
CA VAL A 322 2.03 -14.75 2.01
C VAL A 322 3.44 -14.60 2.61
N LEU A 323 4.48 -14.59 1.78
CA LEU A 323 5.89 -14.54 2.21
C LEU A 323 6.39 -13.11 2.39
N PHE A 324 5.96 -12.20 1.52
CA PHE A 324 6.31 -10.78 1.59
C PHE A 324 5.01 -9.98 1.52
N PRO A 325 4.17 -10.10 2.57
CA PRO A 325 2.89 -9.44 2.57
C PRO A 325 3.06 -7.93 2.53
N ARG A 326 2.20 -7.28 1.74
CA ARG A 326 2.01 -5.84 1.72
C ARG A 326 0.68 -5.49 2.38
N LYS A 327 0.63 -4.31 2.95
CA LYS A 327 -0.56 -3.56 3.27
C LYS A 327 -1.01 -2.87 1.99
N VAL A 328 -2.20 -3.21 1.55
CA VAL A 328 -2.87 -2.55 0.45
C VAL A 328 -3.93 -1.66 1.07
N THR A 329 -3.84 -0.36 0.82
CA THR A 329 -4.82 0.62 1.27
C THR A 329 -5.63 1.05 0.07
N ILE A 330 -6.94 0.86 0.15
CA ILE A 330 -7.87 1.29 -0.89
C ILE A 330 -8.59 2.53 -0.39
N ARG A 331 -8.55 3.58 -1.20
CA ARG A 331 -9.04 4.91 -0.87
C ARG A 331 -9.89 5.45 -2.00
N THR A 332 -10.97 6.13 -1.65
CA THR A 332 -11.76 6.93 -2.58
C THR A 332 -12.39 8.10 -1.85
N LEU A 333 -12.51 9.23 -2.54
CA LEU A 333 -13.37 10.33 -2.12
C LEU A 333 -14.70 10.19 -2.84
N ASP A 334 -15.75 9.85 -2.10
CA ASP A 334 -17.10 9.91 -2.67
C ASP A 334 -17.63 11.33 -2.51
N TYR A 335 -17.73 12.05 -3.63
CA TYR A 335 -18.21 13.41 -3.71
C TYR A 335 -19.41 13.49 -4.66
N ALA A 336 -20.19 14.55 -4.55
CA ALA A 336 -21.30 14.79 -5.48
C ALA A 336 -21.05 16.01 -6.36
N GLY A 337 -21.04 15.78 -7.66
CA GLY A 337 -20.63 16.73 -8.67
C GLY A 337 -19.60 16.08 -9.59
N ASP A 338 -19.47 16.55 -10.83
CA ASP A 338 -18.54 15.96 -11.79
C ASP A 338 -17.13 16.58 -11.65
N HIS A 339 -16.52 16.42 -10.47
CA HIS A 339 -15.14 16.86 -10.22
C HIS A 339 -14.11 16.05 -11.01
N LEU A 340 -14.50 14.90 -11.59
CA LEU A 340 -13.68 14.20 -12.56
C LEU A 340 -13.36 15.07 -13.79
N GLN A 341 -14.30 15.89 -14.26
CA GLN A 341 -14.10 16.68 -15.48
C GLN A 341 -13.02 17.74 -15.32
N GLY A 342 -12.81 18.22 -14.09
CA GLY A 342 -11.73 19.15 -13.72
C GLY A 342 -10.37 18.48 -13.49
N LEU A 343 -10.28 17.15 -13.53
CA LEU A 343 -9.00 16.45 -13.44
C LEU A 343 -8.19 16.70 -14.70
N SER A 344 -7.36 17.73 -14.62
CA SER A 344 -6.17 17.89 -15.43
C SER A 344 -4.98 17.26 -14.69
N PRO A 345 -4.17 16.43 -15.37
CA PRO A 345 -2.79 16.18 -14.99
C PRO A 345 -2.08 17.35 -14.31
N HIS A 346 -1.39 17.11 -13.20
CA HIS A 346 -0.37 18.06 -12.72
C HIS A 346 0.78 18.08 -13.73
N GLU A 347 1.12 19.27 -14.25
CA GLU A 347 2.22 19.40 -15.21
C GLU A 347 3.59 19.37 -14.49
N SER A 348 3.62 19.51 -13.16
CA SER A 348 4.84 19.55 -12.36
C SER A 348 4.66 19.02 -10.93
N PRO A 349 5.68 18.35 -10.34
CA PRO A 349 5.68 17.94 -8.92
C PRO A 349 5.52 19.09 -7.90
N GLY A 350 5.66 20.34 -8.32
CA GLY A 350 5.50 21.52 -7.46
C GLY A 350 4.07 22.07 -7.38
N GLU A 351 3.12 21.49 -8.10
CA GLU A 351 1.71 21.92 -8.10
C GLU A 351 0.86 21.19 -7.08
N VAL A 352 1.41 20.15 -6.44
CA VAL A 352 0.72 19.29 -5.48
C VAL A 352 0.48 20.07 -4.18
N ALA A 353 -0.75 20.04 -3.68
CA ALA A 353 -1.12 20.78 -2.48
C ALA A 353 -0.74 20.05 -1.18
N THR A 354 -0.56 18.73 -1.24
CA THR A 354 -0.27 17.84 -0.11
C THR A 354 0.97 16.97 -0.34
N ASP A 355 1.66 16.59 0.73
CA ASP A 355 2.88 15.77 0.65
C ASP A 355 2.56 14.28 0.39
N ASP A 356 1.39 13.80 0.83
CA ASP A 356 0.93 12.43 0.66
C ASP A 356 -0.61 12.26 0.74
N ILE A 357 -1.12 11.08 0.39
CA ILE A 357 -2.56 10.76 0.42
C ILE A 357 -3.14 10.77 1.84
N GLU A 358 -2.33 10.51 2.89
CA GLU A 358 -2.84 10.54 4.27
C GLU A 358 -3.23 11.97 4.66
N GLU A 359 -2.42 12.96 4.27
CA GLU A 359 -2.74 14.38 4.43
C GLU A 359 -4.00 14.78 3.64
N VAL A 360 -4.17 14.29 2.40
CA VAL A 360 -5.42 14.47 1.65
C VAL A 360 -6.64 13.97 2.43
N PHE A 361 -6.55 12.76 2.99
CA PHE A 361 -7.65 12.17 3.76
C PHE A 361 -7.90 12.91 5.08
N ASP A 362 -6.87 13.45 5.72
CA ASP A 362 -7.02 14.29 6.90
C ASP A 362 -7.74 15.60 6.58
N ILE A 363 -7.46 16.23 5.45
CA ILE A 363 -8.22 17.40 4.98
C ILE A 363 -9.66 17.01 4.64
N ALA A 364 -9.88 15.90 3.94
CA ALA A 364 -11.22 15.44 3.60
C ALA A 364 -12.07 15.13 4.84
N ARG A 365 -11.46 14.53 5.88
CA ARG A 365 -12.12 14.31 7.18
C ARG A 365 -12.50 15.64 7.84
N TYR A 366 -11.60 16.63 7.81
CA TYR A 366 -11.90 17.96 8.32
C TYR A 366 -13.05 18.63 7.57
N LEU A 367 -13.08 18.52 6.23
CA LEU A 367 -14.17 19.08 5.41
C LEU A 367 -15.53 18.43 5.71
N LEU A 368 -15.53 17.11 5.94
CA LEU A 368 -16.72 16.36 6.32
C LEU A 368 -17.21 16.74 7.72
N ASP A 369 -16.31 16.86 8.71
CA ASP A 369 -16.61 17.27 10.08
C ASP A 369 -17.19 18.69 10.15
N ASN A 370 -16.67 19.60 9.32
CA ASN A 370 -17.10 20.99 9.24
C ASN A 370 -18.14 21.26 8.14
N ALA A 371 -18.82 20.22 7.64
CA ALA A 371 -19.96 20.39 6.75
C ALA A 371 -21.15 20.96 7.54
N THR A 372 -21.40 22.28 7.40
CA THR A 372 -22.55 22.94 8.02
C THR A 372 -23.86 22.36 7.48
N PRO A 373 -24.87 22.09 8.34
CA PRO A 373 -26.21 21.64 7.91
C PRO A 373 -27.02 22.67 7.12
N GLU A 374 -26.45 23.80 6.70
CA GLU A 374 -27.18 24.87 6.01
C GLU A 374 -27.76 24.35 4.68
N GLY A 375 -29.08 24.13 4.67
CA GLY A 375 -29.84 23.53 3.56
C GLY A 375 -30.42 22.14 3.85
N ALA A 376 -30.09 21.49 4.98
CA ALA A 376 -30.56 20.16 5.35
C ALA A 376 -31.98 20.14 5.95
N GLU A 377 -32.58 21.29 6.28
CA GLU A 377 -33.99 21.35 6.71
C GLU A 377 -34.97 21.12 5.54
N ASP A 378 -34.56 21.41 4.30
CA ASP A 378 -35.41 21.24 3.10
C ASP A 378 -35.19 19.91 2.37
N ALA A 379 -34.11 19.19 2.69
CA ALA A 379 -33.84 17.85 2.19
C ALA A 379 -33.79 16.92 3.40
N GLY A 380 -34.84 16.14 3.64
CA GLY A 380 -34.91 15.09 4.68
C GLY A 380 -33.90 13.96 4.46
N SER A 381 -32.63 14.30 4.26
CA SER A 381 -31.57 13.39 3.87
C SER A 381 -31.04 12.65 5.10
N GLU A 382 -31.23 11.34 5.08
CA GLU A 382 -30.75 10.35 6.07
C GLU A 382 -29.22 10.37 6.32
N TRP A 383 -28.48 11.23 5.63
CA TRP A 383 -27.03 11.46 5.78
C TRP A 383 -26.68 12.38 6.97
N TYR A 384 -27.56 13.32 7.35
CA TYR A 384 -27.26 14.35 8.36
C TYR A 384 -27.69 13.99 9.79
N ASP A 385 -28.56 12.99 9.98
CA ASP A 385 -28.86 12.43 11.30
C ASP A 385 -27.74 11.49 11.81
N VAL A 386 -26.69 11.33 11.02
CA VAL A 386 -25.56 10.46 11.30
C VAL A 386 -24.39 11.31 11.76
N ASP A 387 -24.19 11.40 13.06
CA ASP A 387 -22.93 11.88 13.64
C ASP A 387 -21.81 10.90 13.25
N TRP A 388 -21.12 11.16 12.14
CA TRP A 388 -20.09 10.30 11.54
C TRP A 388 -18.93 10.05 12.49
N PHE A 389 -18.64 10.99 13.40
CA PHE A 389 -17.42 10.98 14.20
C PHE A 389 -17.62 11.03 15.73
N GLY A 390 -18.84 11.26 16.22
CA GLY A 390 -19.13 11.34 17.65
C GLY A 390 -18.66 12.66 18.30
N ASP A 391 -18.86 12.79 19.62
CA ASP A 391 -18.27 13.85 20.47
C ASP A 391 -16.73 13.76 20.53
N ARG A 392 -16.01 14.09 19.44
CA ARG A 392 -14.53 14.18 19.45
C ARG A 392 -14.06 15.51 18.89
N ASP A 393 -13.00 16.03 19.51
CA ASP A 393 -12.23 17.17 19.04
C ASP A 393 -11.84 16.97 17.57
N HIS A 394 -11.98 18.03 16.77
CA HIS A 394 -11.71 18.13 15.33
C HIS A 394 -10.79 17.05 14.76
N ILE A 395 -11.35 16.17 13.93
CA ILE A 395 -10.60 15.11 13.26
C ILE A 395 -10.17 15.64 11.88
N GLY A 396 -8.87 15.92 11.72
CA GLY A 396 -8.27 16.27 10.42
C GLY A 396 -7.46 17.56 10.42
N THR A 397 -6.94 17.92 9.25
CA THR A 397 -6.14 19.12 9.03
C THR A 397 -6.99 20.21 8.41
N ASP A 398 -7.01 21.41 8.99
CA ASP A 398 -7.69 22.56 8.39
C ASP A 398 -6.96 22.97 7.10
N PRO A 399 -7.57 22.82 5.91
CA PRO A 399 -6.89 23.18 4.65
C PRO A 399 -6.49 24.65 4.66
N TYR A 400 -7.29 25.53 5.29
CA TYR A 400 -7.00 26.97 5.33
C TYR A 400 -5.83 27.35 6.24
N SER A 401 -5.24 26.38 6.94
CA SER A 401 -4.00 26.56 7.70
C SER A 401 -2.74 26.19 6.90
N MET A 402 -2.90 25.65 5.69
CA MET A 402 -1.81 25.20 4.82
C MET A 402 -1.52 26.25 3.75
N GLU A 403 -0.24 26.54 3.51
CA GLU A 403 0.21 27.52 2.51
C GLU A 403 -0.34 27.21 1.10
N ALA A 404 -0.50 25.93 0.75
CA ALA A 404 -1.04 25.49 -0.54
C ALA A 404 -2.49 25.92 -0.80
N PHE A 405 -3.30 26.08 0.25
CA PHE A 405 -4.70 26.53 0.15
C PHE A 405 -4.89 27.94 0.74
N GLU A 406 -3.80 28.62 1.13
CA GLU A 406 -3.85 30.01 1.55
C GLU A 406 -4.21 30.90 0.35
N THR A 407 -5.17 31.79 0.56
CA THR A 407 -5.57 32.75 -0.48
C THR A 407 -4.74 34.02 -0.40
N PRO A 408 -4.23 34.55 -1.53
CA PRO A 408 -3.58 35.85 -1.56
C PRO A 408 -4.47 36.95 -0.95
N VAL A 409 -3.85 37.92 -0.27
CA VAL A 409 -4.58 39.00 0.41
C VAL A 409 -5.43 39.78 -0.58
N GLY A 410 -6.76 39.64 -0.47
CA GLY A 410 -7.75 40.35 -1.30
C GLY A 410 -8.57 39.46 -2.24
N GLU A 411 -8.29 38.16 -2.30
CA GLU A 411 -9.05 37.19 -3.10
C GLU A 411 -10.08 36.41 -2.26
N ALA A 412 -11.10 35.86 -2.93
CA ALA A 412 -12.10 35.03 -2.29
C ALA A 412 -11.48 33.68 -1.92
N ARG A 413 -11.73 33.20 -0.70
CA ARG A 413 -11.27 31.88 -0.24
C ARG A 413 -11.70 30.79 -1.22
N MET A 414 -10.80 29.84 -1.45
CA MET A 414 -11.09 28.62 -2.20
C MET A 414 -12.34 27.95 -1.64
N GLY A 415 -13.28 27.64 -2.54
CA GLY A 415 -14.54 26.99 -2.17
C GLY A 415 -14.31 25.51 -1.81
N LYS A 416 -15.17 24.92 -0.98
CA LYS A 416 -15.05 23.50 -0.60
C LYS A 416 -14.99 22.56 -1.81
N ALA A 417 -15.76 22.84 -2.85
CA ALA A 417 -15.77 22.06 -4.09
C ALA A 417 -14.43 22.13 -4.85
N GLU A 418 -13.78 23.29 -4.86
CA GLU A 418 -12.47 23.50 -5.48
C GLU A 418 -11.37 22.81 -4.66
N ILE A 419 -11.45 22.85 -3.32
CA ILE A 419 -10.56 22.07 -2.45
C ILE A 419 -10.72 20.57 -2.75
N VAL A 420 -11.95 20.04 -2.83
CA VAL A 420 -12.18 18.62 -3.13
C VAL A 420 -11.59 18.22 -4.48
N GLU A 421 -11.68 19.09 -5.49
CA GLU A 421 -11.07 18.85 -6.80
C GLU A 421 -9.54 18.73 -6.70
N GLU A 422 -8.88 19.64 -5.99
CA GLU A 422 -7.43 19.57 -5.73
C GLU A 422 -7.05 18.32 -4.93
N LEU A 423 -7.83 17.94 -3.92
CA LEU A 423 -7.62 16.69 -3.18
C LEU A 423 -7.71 15.45 -4.09
N VAL A 424 -8.65 15.41 -5.03
CA VAL A 424 -8.75 14.30 -5.98
C VAL A 424 -7.53 14.28 -6.92
N LYS A 425 -7.03 15.44 -7.37
CA LYS A 425 -5.80 15.52 -8.17
C LYS A 425 -4.59 14.99 -7.38
N ASP A 426 -4.42 15.42 -6.13
CA ASP A 426 -3.35 14.98 -5.24
C ASP A 426 -3.42 13.46 -4.95
N MET A 427 -4.63 12.93 -4.75
CA MET A 427 -4.84 11.49 -4.60
C MET A 427 -4.32 10.72 -5.81
N VAL A 428 -4.65 11.18 -7.02
CA VAL A 428 -4.21 10.57 -8.28
C VAL A 428 -2.70 10.67 -8.45
N TRP A 429 -2.11 11.80 -8.10
CA TRP A 429 -0.66 12.04 -8.18
C TRP A 429 0.14 11.09 -7.28
N HIS A 430 -0.31 10.87 -6.05
CA HIS A 430 0.39 10.05 -5.06
C HIS A 430 0.03 8.56 -5.10
N ALA A 431 -0.85 8.13 -6.01
CA ALA A 431 -1.32 6.76 -6.08
C ALA A 431 -0.28 5.81 -6.70
N ASP A 432 -0.09 4.63 -6.09
CA ASP A 432 0.64 3.53 -6.73
C ASP A 432 -0.21 2.89 -7.84
N SER A 433 -1.54 2.89 -7.66
CA SER A 433 -2.48 2.34 -8.64
C SER A 433 -3.81 3.06 -8.65
N ILE A 434 -4.45 3.10 -9.83
CA ILE A 434 -5.72 3.77 -10.05
C ILE A 434 -6.71 2.77 -10.64
N GLY A 435 -7.79 2.50 -9.91
CA GLY A 435 -8.95 1.75 -10.39
C GLY A 435 -10.03 2.69 -10.91
N MET A 436 -10.33 2.64 -12.21
CA MET A 436 -11.35 3.49 -12.83
C MET A 436 -12.68 2.75 -12.97
N LEU A 437 -13.76 3.34 -12.45
CA LEU A 437 -15.08 2.74 -12.48
C LEU A 437 -15.76 2.98 -13.83
N TYR A 438 -16.16 1.89 -14.47
CA TYR A 438 -17.03 1.84 -15.65
C TYR A 438 -18.39 1.28 -15.23
N PRO A 439 -19.40 2.13 -15.03
CA PRO A 439 -20.74 1.66 -14.71
C PRO A 439 -21.41 1.08 -15.96
N LEU A 440 -21.70 -0.23 -15.96
CA LEU A 440 -22.33 -0.88 -17.12
C LEU A 440 -23.75 -0.41 -17.40
N GLU A 441 -24.40 0.25 -16.45
CA GLU A 441 -25.70 0.91 -16.63
C GLU A 441 -25.67 1.94 -17.77
N ASP A 442 -24.54 2.64 -17.98
CA ASP A 442 -24.37 3.59 -19.08
C ASP A 442 -24.34 2.91 -20.47
N TYR A 443 -24.10 1.59 -20.48
CA TYR A 443 -24.06 0.74 -21.67
C TYR A 443 -25.22 -0.26 -21.70
N ALA A 444 -26.20 -0.13 -20.79
CA ALA A 444 -27.27 -1.11 -20.62
C ALA A 444 -28.13 -1.29 -21.87
N PHE A 445 -28.23 -0.27 -22.74
CA PHE A 445 -28.97 -0.32 -24.01
C PHE A 445 -28.62 -1.57 -24.85
N MET A 446 -27.37 -2.04 -24.82
CA MET A 446 -26.93 -3.25 -25.52
C MET A 446 -27.71 -4.50 -25.08
N THR A 447 -28.04 -4.60 -23.80
CA THR A 447 -28.82 -5.73 -23.25
C THR A 447 -30.29 -5.67 -23.69
N PHE A 448 -30.83 -4.45 -23.85
CA PHE A 448 -32.21 -4.27 -24.29
C PHE A 448 -32.37 -4.59 -25.77
N GLU A 449 -31.42 -4.17 -26.62
CA GLU A 449 -31.42 -4.54 -28.04
C GLU A 449 -31.40 -6.07 -28.24
N ARG A 450 -30.74 -6.78 -27.32
CA ARG A 450 -30.57 -8.24 -27.35
C ARG A 450 -31.65 -9.02 -26.59
N GLY A 451 -32.51 -8.33 -25.83
CA GLY A 451 -33.51 -8.96 -24.95
C GLY A 451 -32.91 -9.74 -23.78
N THR A 452 -31.67 -9.41 -23.40
CA THR A 452 -30.91 -10.04 -22.32
C THR A 452 -30.92 -9.21 -21.03
N ASN A 453 -31.74 -8.16 -20.95
CA ASN A 453 -31.88 -7.35 -19.74
C ASN A 453 -32.36 -8.18 -18.52
N PRO A 454 -31.89 -7.83 -17.30
CA PRO A 454 -32.40 -8.39 -16.06
C PRO A 454 -33.88 -8.07 -15.81
N PRO A 455 -34.59 -8.90 -15.03
CA PRO A 455 -36.04 -8.77 -14.83
C PRO A 455 -36.45 -7.53 -14.02
N TYR A 456 -35.55 -6.95 -13.22
CA TYR A 456 -35.80 -5.73 -12.44
C TYR A 456 -35.58 -4.44 -13.22
N ILE A 457 -35.21 -4.52 -14.51
CA ILE A 457 -34.96 -3.36 -15.37
C ILE A 457 -36.00 -3.32 -16.49
N GLU A 458 -36.83 -2.29 -16.48
CA GLU A 458 -37.80 -2.03 -17.54
C GLU A 458 -37.26 -1.04 -18.60
N PRO A 459 -37.51 -1.27 -19.89
CA PRO A 459 -37.24 -0.29 -20.93
C PRO A 459 -38.33 0.79 -20.91
N ASP A 460 -37.96 2.06 -20.82
CA ASP A 460 -38.89 3.14 -21.15
C ASP A 460 -39.08 3.21 -22.68
N TYR A 461 -40.28 2.91 -23.14
CA TYR A 461 -40.63 2.85 -24.57
C TYR A 461 -41.28 4.14 -25.08
N ASP A 462 -41.67 5.08 -24.21
CA ASP A 462 -42.47 6.26 -24.60
C ASP A 462 -41.62 7.46 -25.06
N GLU A 463 -40.30 7.48 -24.84
CA GLU A 463 -39.41 8.62 -25.17
C GLU A 463 -38.29 8.35 -26.21
N GLU A 464 -38.28 7.21 -26.93
CA GLU A 464 -37.13 6.80 -27.78
C GLU A 464 -35.79 6.78 -27.00
N ARG A 465 -35.87 6.70 -25.67
CA ARG A 465 -34.76 6.60 -24.73
C ARG A 465 -35.02 5.46 -23.77
N VAL A 466 -34.11 4.50 -23.75
CA VAL A 466 -34.01 3.56 -22.64
C VAL A 466 -33.54 4.38 -21.44
N GLU A 467 -34.32 4.50 -20.38
CA GLU A 467 -33.84 5.01 -19.09
C GLU A 467 -33.47 3.83 -18.17
N PRO A 468 -32.24 3.31 -18.23
CA PRO A 468 -31.80 2.31 -17.27
C PRO A 468 -31.48 3.05 -15.96
N PHE A 469 -32.44 3.29 -15.07
CA PHE A 469 -32.18 3.95 -13.77
C PHE A 469 -31.46 5.32 -13.85
N THR A 470 -31.27 5.90 -15.04
CA THR A 470 -30.18 6.84 -15.30
C THR A 470 -30.42 8.18 -14.64
N ARG A 471 -29.57 8.48 -13.67
CA ARG A 471 -29.03 9.85 -13.61
C ARG A 471 -28.27 10.04 -14.91
N PRO A 472 -28.59 11.06 -15.73
CA PRO A 472 -27.82 11.30 -16.94
C PRO A 472 -26.37 11.60 -16.54
N ARG A 473 -25.46 10.66 -16.82
CA ARG A 473 -24.01 10.85 -16.75
C ARG A 473 -23.53 11.30 -18.12
N ASP A 474 -22.62 12.26 -18.13
CA ASP A 474 -21.91 12.64 -19.35
C ASP A 474 -20.79 11.61 -19.59
N VAL A 475 -21.13 10.57 -20.34
CA VAL A 475 -20.22 9.44 -20.62
C VAL A 475 -18.96 9.92 -21.32
N GLY A 476 -19.10 10.80 -22.32
CA GLY A 476 -17.96 11.37 -23.02
C GLY A 476 -17.02 12.14 -22.07
N ALA A 477 -17.58 12.96 -21.18
CA ALA A 477 -16.77 13.79 -20.29
C ALA A 477 -15.94 13.00 -19.26
N TYR A 478 -16.48 11.92 -18.67
CA TYR A 478 -15.68 11.10 -17.75
C TYR A 478 -14.72 10.16 -18.50
N GLN A 479 -15.09 9.65 -19.68
CA GLN A 479 -14.19 8.85 -20.52
C GLN A 479 -12.99 9.69 -21.00
N ASP A 480 -13.21 10.93 -21.43
CA ASP A 480 -12.14 11.85 -21.79
C ASP A 480 -11.15 12.04 -20.63
N THR A 481 -11.66 12.08 -19.40
CA THR A 481 -10.84 12.17 -18.20
C THR A 481 -10.01 10.91 -17.99
N TYR A 482 -10.63 9.73 -18.11
CA TYR A 482 -9.91 8.45 -18.02
C TYR A 482 -8.84 8.33 -19.09
N HIS A 483 -9.13 8.71 -20.34
CA HIS A 483 -8.14 8.74 -21.41
C HIS A 483 -6.97 9.69 -21.14
N ARG A 484 -7.21 10.86 -20.51
CA ARG A 484 -6.12 11.77 -20.10
C ARG A 484 -5.24 11.18 -19.00
N ILE A 485 -5.80 10.41 -18.08
CA ILE A 485 -5.03 9.75 -17.02
C ILE A 485 -4.26 8.56 -17.62
N ASP A 486 -4.91 7.71 -18.40
CA ASP A 486 -4.32 6.52 -19.02
C ASP A 486 -3.17 6.85 -20.00
N ASN A 487 -3.29 7.96 -20.75
CA ASN A 487 -2.28 8.40 -21.70
C ASN A 487 -1.37 9.52 -21.16
N GLY A 488 -1.51 9.91 -19.90
CA GLY A 488 -0.74 11.01 -19.31
C GLY A 488 0.71 10.60 -19.05
N GLU A 489 1.69 11.36 -19.56
CA GLU A 489 3.11 11.05 -19.35
C GLU A 489 3.51 11.00 -17.86
N GLN A 490 2.85 11.79 -16.99
CA GLN A 490 3.12 11.74 -15.54
C GLN A 490 2.62 10.46 -14.85
N TYR A 491 1.78 9.65 -15.49
CA TYR A 491 1.21 8.43 -14.91
C TYR A 491 1.83 7.14 -15.49
N LEU A 492 2.94 7.25 -16.24
CA LEU A 492 3.59 6.08 -16.87
C LEU A 492 4.06 5.00 -15.89
N ASP A 493 4.36 5.39 -14.64
CA ASP A 493 4.76 4.48 -13.57
C ASP A 493 3.58 4.06 -12.68
N THR A 494 2.38 4.60 -12.90
CA THR A 494 1.16 4.29 -12.16
C THR A 494 0.44 3.09 -12.78
N ASP A 495 0.06 2.12 -11.96
CA ASP A 495 -0.67 0.94 -12.42
C ASP A 495 -2.17 1.26 -12.56
N ILE A 496 -2.67 1.33 -13.80
CA ILE A 496 -4.06 1.68 -14.11
C ILE A 496 -4.85 0.42 -14.49
N PHE A 497 -6.04 0.27 -13.90
CA PHE A 497 -6.96 -0.83 -14.21
C PHE A 497 -8.42 -0.38 -14.14
N TYR A 498 -9.31 -1.22 -14.66
CA TYR A 498 -10.70 -0.87 -14.89
C TYR A 498 -11.62 -1.76 -14.10
N ILE A 499 -12.69 -1.19 -13.54
CA ILE A 499 -13.66 -1.91 -12.72
C ILE A 499 -15.03 -1.72 -13.35
N ALA A 500 -15.58 -2.78 -13.93
CA ALA A 500 -16.93 -2.76 -14.47
C ALA A 500 -17.94 -2.96 -13.33
N THR A 501 -18.55 -1.88 -12.86
CA THR A 501 -19.61 -1.93 -11.85
C THR A 501 -20.96 -2.21 -12.52
N PHE A 502 -21.93 -2.70 -11.75
CA PHE A 502 -23.23 -3.14 -12.28
C PHE A 502 -23.09 -4.24 -13.34
N ALA A 503 -22.09 -5.11 -13.17
CA ALA A 503 -21.79 -6.19 -14.11
C ALA A 503 -22.90 -7.25 -14.20
N ASP A 504 -23.86 -7.28 -13.28
CA ASP A 504 -25.09 -8.08 -13.34
C ASP A 504 -25.85 -7.91 -14.66
N LEU A 505 -25.81 -6.70 -15.24
CA LEU A 505 -26.41 -6.37 -16.54
C LEU A 505 -25.91 -7.26 -17.68
N ALA A 506 -24.64 -7.66 -17.63
CA ALA A 506 -24.00 -8.47 -18.66
C ALA A 506 -24.12 -9.97 -18.42
N VAL A 507 -24.61 -10.42 -17.25
CA VAL A 507 -24.60 -11.84 -16.87
C VAL A 507 -25.46 -12.67 -17.82
N LYS A 508 -26.73 -12.29 -17.99
CA LYS A 508 -27.66 -13.01 -18.86
C LYS A 508 -27.24 -12.94 -20.34
N ASP A 509 -26.60 -11.85 -20.74
CA ASP A 509 -26.02 -11.71 -22.08
C ASP A 509 -24.88 -12.71 -22.29
N TYR A 510 -23.91 -12.75 -21.36
CA TYR A 510 -22.81 -13.70 -21.40
C TYR A 510 -23.30 -15.16 -21.37
N ASP A 511 -24.25 -15.49 -20.49
CA ASP A 511 -24.81 -16.84 -20.38
C ASP A 511 -25.49 -17.26 -21.69
N TYR A 512 -26.24 -16.34 -22.33
CA TYR A 512 -26.87 -16.58 -23.63
C TYR A 512 -25.84 -16.91 -24.73
N PHE A 513 -24.73 -16.18 -24.81
CA PHE A 513 -23.69 -16.41 -25.83
C PHE A 513 -22.78 -17.60 -25.51
N SER A 514 -22.54 -17.88 -24.22
CA SER A 514 -21.65 -18.96 -23.79
C SER A 514 -22.29 -20.36 -23.87
N ASP A 515 -23.61 -20.46 -23.76
CA ASP A 515 -24.39 -21.70 -23.91
C ASP A 515 -24.30 -22.30 -25.34
N GLY A 516 -23.95 -21.48 -26.34
CA GLY A 516 -23.71 -21.93 -27.72
C GLY A 516 -22.38 -22.69 -27.91
N ALA A 517 -21.40 -22.51 -27.03
CA ALA A 517 -20.02 -22.99 -27.21
C ALA A 517 -19.47 -23.83 -26.04
N SER A 518 -19.99 -23.68 -24.82
CA SER A 518 -19.41 -24.30 -23.61
C SER A 518 -20.51 -24.83 -22.68
N ARG A 519 -20.92 -26.08 -22.91
CA ARG A 519 -21.92 -26.77 -22.07
C ARG A 519 -21.47 -26.84 -20.60
N GLY A 520 -22.12 -26.07 -19.72
CA GLY A 520 -22.18 -26.33 -18.28
C GLY A 520 -21.22 -25.55 -17.37
N PHE A 521 -20.66 -24.42 -17.82
CA PHE A 521 -19.88 -23.51 -16.96
C PHE A 521 -20.47 -22.10 -17.04
N GLY A 522 -20.86 -21.52 -15.91
CA GLY A 522 -21.40 -20.14 -15.85
C GLY A 522 -20.31 -19.07 -15.85
N HIS A 523 -20.69 -17.79 -15.94
CA HIS A 523 -19.79 -16.64 -15.77
C HIS A 523 -18.94 -16.70 -14.51
N LEU A 524 -19.51 -17.20 -13.41
CA LEU A 524 -18.84 -17.32 -12.12
C LEU A 524 -17.69 -18.35 -12.12
N ASP A 525 -17.64 -19.25 -13.10
CA ASP A 525 -16.57 -20.26 -13.22
C ASP A 525 -15.44 -19.79 -14.14
N ARG A 526 -15.67 -18.73 -14.94
CA ARG A 526 -14.73 -18.19 -15.92
C ARG A 526 -14.76 -16.66 -15.94
N TRP A 527 -14.33 -16.06 -14.84
CA TRP A 527 -14.33 -14.61 -14.65
C TRP A 527 -13.59 -13.86 -15.77
N ASP A 528 -12.43 -14.37 -16.21
CA ASP A 528 -11.65 -13.76 -17.30
C ASP A 528 -12.41 -13.68 -18.63
N LEU A 529 -13.22 -14.71 -18.93
CA LEU A 529 -14.03 -14.73 -20.16
C LEU A 529 -15.27 -13.85 -20.04
N PHE A 530 -15.83 -13.74 -18.84
CA PHE A 530 -16.88 -12.78 -18.55
C PHE A 530 -16.39 -11.33 -18.69
N ALA A 531 -15.20 -11.02 -18.16
CA ALA A 531 -14.55 -9.74 -18.35
C ALA A 531 -14.27 -9.44 -19.84
N SER A 532 -13.77 -10.44 -20.57
CA SER A 532 -13.53 -10.33 -22.02
C SER A 532 -14.82 -10.05 -22.80
N HIS A 533 -15.93 -10.67 -22.40
CA HIS A 533 -17.25 -10.44 -23.00
C HIS A 533 -17.73 -9.01 -22.76
N ILE A 534 -17.67 -8.52 -21.53
CA ILE A 534 -18.04 -7.12 -21.22
C ILE A 534 -17.20 -6.15 -22.05
N LYS A 535 -15.88 -6.38 -22.13
CA LYS A 535 -14.99 -5.53 -22.93
C LYS A 535 -15.40 -5.51 -24.41
N ALA A 536 -15.65 -6.68 -25.00
CA ALA A 536 -15.98 -6.80 -26.42
C ALA A 536 -17.38 -6.29 -26.77
N GLU A 537 -18.37 -6.59 -25.94
CA GLU A 537 -19.79 -6.45 -26.28
C GLU A 537 -20.46 -5.21 -25.67
N PHE A 538 -19.89 -4.62 -24.62
CA PHE A 538 -20.43 -3.43 -23.97
C PHE A 538 -19.53 -2.22 -24.19
N LEU A 539 -18.23 -2.36 -23.92
CA LEU A 539 -17.31 -1.22 -23.91
C LEU A 539 -16.75 -0.89 -25.30
N ASN A 540 -16.48 -1.90 -26.13
CA ASN A 540 -15.94 -1.73 -27.48
C ASN A 540 -16.98 -1.92 -28.58
N ALA A 541 -18.25 -2.02 -28.23
CA ALA A 541 -19.31 -2.15 -29.21
C ALA A 541 -19.52 -0.76 -29.84
N GLY A 542 -18.81 -0.52 -30.95
CA GLY A 542 -18.62 0.78 -31.61
C GLY A 542 -19.92 1.51 -31.96
N ASP A 543 -20.46 2.21 -30.97
CA ASP A 543 -21.64 3.04 -31.07
C ASP A 543 -21.20 4.51 -31.15
N ASP A 544 -21.59 5.17 -32.25
CA ASP A 544 -21.31 6.57 -32.56
C ASP A 544 -21.75 7.54 -31.43
N ARG A 545 -22.61 7.10 -30.50
CA ARG A 545 -23.05 7.86 -29.32
C ARG A 545 -21.95 8.14 -28.29
N PHE A 546 -20.89 7.33 -28.25
CA PHE A 546 -19.83 7.43 -27.24
C PHE A 546 -18.48 7.90 -27.82
N GLY A 547 -18.47 8.44 -29.05
CA GLY A 547 -17.25 8.86 -29.76
C GLY A 547 -16.33 7.69 -30.12
N ASP A 548 -15.14 7.96 -30.68
CA ASP A 548 -14.05 6.98 -30.84
C ASP A 548 -13.49 6.57 -29.46
N SER A 549 -14.33 6.06 -28.56
CA SER A 549 -13.96 5.52 -27.25
C SER A 549 -13.57 4.05 -27.35
N GLU A 550 -12.75 3.71 -28.35
CA GLU A 550 -12.01 2.46 -28.26
C GLU A 550 -11.17 2.55 -26.97
N LEU A 551 -11.43 1.65 -26.02
CA LEU A 551 -10.41 1.29 -25.04
C LEU A 551 -9.26 0.71 -25.87
N THR A 552 -8.33 1.58 -26.26
CA THR A 552 -7.22 1.24 -27.12
C THR A 552 -6.34 0.21 -26.43
N THR A 553 -6.31 -1.01 -26.96
CA THR A 553 -5.34 -2.11 -26.74
C THR A 553 -5.74 -3.31 -25.86
N ASP A 554 -5.12 -4.44 -26.20
CA ASP A 554 -5.19 -5.78 -25.61
C ASP A 554 -4.64 -5.88 -24.17
N SER A 555 -4.38 -4.75 -23.49
CA SER A 555 -3.63 -4.65 -22.22
C SER A 555 -4.48 -4.40 -20.97
N TYR A 556 -5.77 -4.07 -21.11
CA TYR A 556 -6.60 -3.69 -19.95
C TYR A 556 -7.06 -4.88 -19.10
N ASP A 557 -6.65 -4.88 -17.83
CA ASP A 557 -7.23 -5.70 -16.76
C ASP A 557 -8.57 -5.10 -16.33
N LEU A 558 -9.65 -5.49 -17.01
CA LEU A 558 -11.02 -5.18 -16.60
C LEU A 558 -11.48 -6.19 -15.55
N VAL A 559 -11.93 -5.72 -14.40
CA VAL A 559 -12.50 -6.57 -13.36
C VAL A 559 -13.99 -6.24 -13.20
N PRO A 560 -14.89 -7.12 -13.69
CA PRO A 560 -16.32 -7.01 -13.41
C PRO A 560 -16.59 -7.16 -11.92
N VAL A 561 -17.56 -6.42 -11.39
CA VAL A 561 -18.07 -6.55 -10.02
C VAL A 561 -19.57 -6.22 -9.98
N TYR A 562 -20.33 -6.98 -9.19
CA TYR A 562 -21.76 -6.75 -9.02
C TYR A 562 -22.33 -7.41 -7.77
N TYR A 563 -23.51 -6.94 -7.37
CA TYR A 563 -24.31 -7.57 -6.34
C TYR A 563 -25.39 -8.44 -7.01
N PRO A 564 -25.56 -9.72 -6.61
CA PRO A 564 -26.69 -10.51 -7.05
C PRO A 564 -27.99 -9.89 -6.51
N ILE A 565 -28.97 -9.70 -7.39
CA ILE A 565 -30.25 -9.05 -7.07
C ILE A 565 -31.35 -10.13 -7.06
N GLU A 566 -32.11 -10.22 -5.97
CA GLU A 566 -33.16 -11.24 -5.80
C GLU A 566 -34.50 -10.86 -6.47
N ASN A 567 -34.68 -9.58 -6.82
CA ASN A 567 -35.93 -9.08 -7.39
C ASN A 567 -36.32 -9.84 -8.67
N THR A 568 -37.48 -10.49 -8.63
CA THR A 568 -38.02 -11.28 -9.76
C THR A 568 -39.03 -10.52 -10.61
N SER A 569 -39.34 -9.27 -10.26
CA SER A 569 -40.24 -8.37 -10.99
C SER A 569 -39.59 -6.99 -11.15
N PRO A 570 -39.96 -6.23 -12.20
CA PRO A 570 -39.59 -4.84 -12.36
C PRO A 570 -39.92 -4.03 -11.12
N ILE A 571 -38.96 -3.23 -10.67
CA ILE A 571 -39.15 -2.37 -9.52
C ILE A 571 -40.00 -1.18 -9.93
N GLY A 572 -41.17 -1.04 -9.31
CA GLY A 572 -41.94 0.21 -9.37
C GLY A 572 -41.22 1.34 -8.62
N SER A 573 -41.69 2.59 -8.73
CA SER A 573 -41.05 3.76 -8.09
C SER A 573 -40.85 3.65 -6.56
N ASP A 574 -41.58 2.73 -5.92
CA ASP A 574 -41.66 2.57 -4.47
C ASP A 574 -41.15 1.19 -3.98
N GLU A 575 -40.67 0.31 -4.87
CA GLU A 575 -40.12 -1.01 -4.50
C GLU A 575 -38.59 -0.97 -4.37
N GLU A 576 -38.02 -1.75 -3.44
CA GLU A 576 -36.58 -1.70 -3.10
C GLU A 576 -35.78 -2.83 -3.78
N LEU A 577 -34.52 -2.54 -4.15
CA LEU A 577 -33.57 -3.55 -4.64
C LEU A 577 -33.06 -4.39 -3.46
N GLU A 578 -33.41 -5.68 -3.46
CA GLU A 578 -32.96 -6.67 -2.49
C GLU A 578 -31.71 -7.40 -3.02
N ILE A 579 -30.63 -7.34 -2.24
CA ILE A 579 -29.37 -8.04 -2.55
C ILE A 579 -29.43 -9.44 -1.97
N ASP A 580 -29.04 -10.43 -2.77
CA ASP A 580 -28.77 -11.77 -2.26
C ASP A 580 -27.47 -11.75 -1.43
N LEU A 581 -27.62 -11.65 -0.11
CA LEU A 581 -26.52 -11.77 0.85
C LEU A 581 -26.24 -13.22 1.22
N ASN A 582 -26.97 -14.19 0.66
CA ASN A 582 -26.90 -15.59 1.03
C ASN A 582 -25.63 -16.23 0.48
N THR A 583 -24.67 -16.50 1.38
CA THR A 583 -23.39 -17.13 1.04
C THR A 583 -23.50 -18.65 0.76
N ALA A 584 -24.69 -19.16 0.44
CA ALA A 584 -24.95 -20.59 0.24
C ALA A 584 -24.08 -21.19 -0.87
N ASP A 585 -23.70 -20.37 -1.85
CA ASP A 585 -22.79 -20.74 -2.94
C ASP A 585 -21.29 -20.61 -2.57
N SER A 586 -20.97 -20.40 -1.29
CA SER A 586 -19.60 -20.17 -0.76
C SER A 586 -18.92 -18.92 -1.33
N ARG A 587 -19.67 -18.02 -1.96
CA ARG A 587 -19.18 -16.78 -2.58
C ARG A 587 -19.49 -15.56 -1.71
N LEU A 588 -18.71 -14.50 -1.91
CA LEU A 588 -18.82 -13.24 -1.19
C LEU A 588 -19.96 -12.40 -1.77
N PRO A 589 -20.67 -11.54 -0.98
CA PRO A 589 -21.84 -10.81 -1.48
C PRO A 589 -21.59 -9.89 -2.67
N LEU A 590 -20.38 -9.33 -2.76
CA LEU A 590 -19.92 -8.65 -3.96
C LEU A 590 -19.22 -9.68 -4.87
N HIS A 591 -19.90 -10.13 -5.92
CA HIS A 591 -19.29 -11.01 -6.92
C HIS A 591 -18.16 -10.25 -7.64
N GLY A 592 -17.03 -10.93 -7.86
CA GLY A 592 -15.81 -10.32 -8.40
C GLY A 592 -14.90 -9.68 -7.35
N SER A 593 -15.31 -9.62 -6.08
CA SER A 593 -14.49 -8.97 -5.05
C SER A 593 -13.16 -9.68 -4.80
N GLN A 594 -13.10 -11.00 -4.97
CA GLN A 594 -11.86 -11.75 -4.80
C GLN A 594 -10.86 -11.41 -5.90
N GLU A 595 -11.31 -11.44 -7.15
CA GLU A 595 -10.53 -11.08 -8.33
C GLU A 595 -10.07 -9.62 -8.24
N LEU A 596 -10.94 -8.72 -7.77
CA LEU A 596 -10.61 -7.32 -7.58
C LEU A 596 -9.59 -7.11 -6.46
N LEU A 597 -9.74 -7.76 -5.31
CA LEU A 597 -8.77 -7.68 -4.20
C LEU A 597 -7.42 -8.31 -4.58
N ASP A 598 -7.42 -9.35 -5.43
CA ASP A 598 -6.19 -9.91 -5.98
C ASP A 598 -5.52 -8.92 -6.93
N ARG A 599 -6.26 -8.34 -7.89
CA ARG A 599 -5.73 -7.36 -8.86
C ARG A 599 -5.25 -6.07 -8.22
N MET A 600 -6.02 -5.55 -7.26
CA MET A 600 -5.62 -4.42 -6.42
C MET A 600 -4.38 -4.78 -5.63
N GLY A 601 -4.34 -6.01 -5.13
CA GLY A 601 -3.18 -6.64 -4.56
C GLY A 601 -1.97 -6.41 -5.44
N GLU A 602 -1.82 -7.20 -6.50
CA GLU A 602 -0.68 -7.34 -7.44
C GLU A 602 0.34 -6.20 -7.56
#